data_AF-A0A452XI94-F1
#
_entry.id   AF-A0A452XI94-F1
#
_cell.length_a   1.000
_cell.length_b   1.000
_cell.length_c   1.000
_cell.angle_alpha   90.00
_cell.angle_beta   90.00
_cell.angle_gamma   90.00
#
_symmetry.space_group_name_H-M   'P 1'
#
loop_
_entity.id
_entity.type
_entity.pdbx_description
1 polymer ?
#
loop_
_entity_poly.entity_id
_entity_poly.type
_entity_poly.pdbx_seq_one_letter_code
_entity_poly.pdbx_strand_id
1 'polypeptide(L)'
;MHRRSTITPRDLECMLRNETAEPKPLPLSLLEEITNGFSAEQEIGSGGFAVVYKGKLVSTTVAVKRLTNTLMDEKEFHQEVECLMMVKHKNIVRFLGYCANRQGSMERRHEKFIMADVHQRLLCFEYLPNGNLYEYISDTSHRPKWTDHFQIITGICQGLHHLHQHNIVHLDLKPANILLDANLVPKIADFGLSRCFKEMQSRVFTGKGGTIGYTAPEFFDSTEIRYRHSYRLDIYSLGVIIIEILTGKKGYHDVDKVVESWSKMLDISQSDVQVEQVRVCAEIGLKCTDFNPANRPDTKHIISRLDEREIVDICIKTSMITSQKVKNASNELHKDTPNASGETSSERLNPGMLKNDIMHAIWLSYKQLNPDIKRCVKYCNIFPKRSKLNKDELVHLWITQGFIKTSCVTEDMEDVAEGYVQELVSCSFLQPEEDDYSIKYITILDLLHDLLDKIVGRDYFRIENARSQRGIVWKGDVPRDVRHLFVQNYDGELITKKILALENLRTLIIYVVEKDTPVEEKVIESICNSLPQLRVLAVSFSREHLPITRPNKFSIPESISQLKHLCYLAFRTFKCTVILPSALTELHHIQLLDFGHHSQTS
;
A
#
# COMPACT_ATOMS: atom_id res chain seq x y z
N MET A 1 -22.60 -4.59 -42.79
CA MET A 1 -22.83 -3.38 -41.96
C MET A 1 -23.37 -3.79 -40.60
N HIS A 2 -22.52 -3.93 -39.58
CA HIS A 2 -23.02 -4.07 -38.21
C HIS A 2 -23.62 -2.73 -37.78
N ARG A 3 -24.94 -2.68 -37.57
CA ARG A 3 -25.55 -1.57 -36.82
C ARG A 3 -24.93 -1.59 -35.42
N ARG A 4 -23.92 -0.75 -35.18
CA ARG A 4 -23.46 -0.47 -33.81
C ARG A 4 -24.69 0.07 -33.07
N SER A 5 -25.11 -0.62 -32.01
CA SER A 5 -26.11 -0.09 -31.09
C SER A 5 -25.65 1.29 -30.64
N THR A 6 -26.43 2.33 -30.97
CA THR A 6 -26.13 3.70 -30.58
C THR A 6 -26.24 3.82 -29.08
N ILE A 7 -25.16 4.29 -28.43
CA ILE A 7 -25.13 4.54 -26.98
C ILE A 7 -26.23 5.53 -26.61
N THR A 8 -26.98 5.22 -25.56
CA THR A 8 -28.10 6.00 -25.04
C THR A 8 -27.75 6.69 -23.71
N PRO A 9 -28.57 7.64 -23.21
CA PRO A 9 -28.36 8.23 -21.89
C PRO A 9 -28.32 7.19 -20.75
N ARG A 10 -29.14 6.12 -20.85
CA ARG A 10 -29.15 5.02 -19.87
C ARG A 10 -27.84 4.24 -19.85
N ASP A 11 -27.18 4.09 -21.00
CA ASP A 11 -25.88 3.42 -21.05
C ASP A 11 -24.81 4.22 -20.30
N LEU A 12 -24.83 5.56 -20.38
CA LEU A 12 -23.94 6.43 -19.60
C LEU A 12 -24.21 6.31 -18.09
N GLU A 13 -25.47 6.20 -17.67
CA GLU A 13 -25.81 5.96 -16.26
C GLU A 13 -25.29 4.60 -15.77
N CYS A 14 -25.44 3.56 -16.58
CA CYS A 14 -24.87 2.24 -16.28
C CYS A 14 -23.34 2.31 -16.18
N MET A 15 -22.68 3.08 -17.05
CA MET A 15 -21.23 3.29 -16.99
C MET A 15 -20.80 4.02 -15.72
N LEU A 16 -21.57 5.01 -15.25
CA LEU A 16 -21.27 5.70 -13.98
C LEU A 16 -21.38 4.75 -12.77
N ARG A 17 -22.35 3.85 -12.77
CA ARG A 17 -22.57 2.88 -11.67
C ARG A 17 -21.62 1.70 -11.70
N ASN A 18 -21.17 1.28 -12.86
CA ASN A 18 -20.25 0.16 -13.00
C ASN A 18 -18.80 0.63 -12.98
N GLU A 19 -18.10 0.46 -11.86
CA GLU A 19 -16.68 0.77 -11.71
C GLU A 19 -15.77 0.11 -12.73
N THR A 20 -16.12 -1.00 -13.37
CA THR A 20 -15.27 -1.65 -14.39
C THR A 20 -15.54 -1.17 -15.82
N ALA A 21 -16.55 -0.33 -16.04
CA ALA A 21 -16.88 0.15 -17.38
C ALA A 21 -15.73 0.97 -18.01
N GLU A 22 -15.40 0.63 -19.26
CA GLU A 22 -14.39 1.31 -20.08
C GLU A 22 -14.99 2.52 -20.84
N PRO A 23 -14.20 3.58 -21.08
CA PRO A 23 -14.63 4.73 -21.87
C PRO A 23 -15.01 4.34 -23.30
N LYS A 24 -16.00 5.02 -23.89
CA LYS A 24 -16.53 4.68 -25.23
C LYS A 24 -16.57 5.88 -26.19
N PRO A 25 -16.57 5.65 -27.51
CA PRO A 25 -16.92 6.68 -28.47
C PRO A 25 -18.40 7.04 -28.35
N LEU A 26 -18.71 8.30 -28.05
CA LEU A 26 -20.05 8.82 -27.81
C LEU A 26 -20.56 9.56 -29.05
N PRO A 27 -21.82 9.32 -29.48
CA PRO A 27 -22.44 10.10 -30.55
C PRO A 27 -22.60 11.57 -30.17
N LEU A 28 -22.37 12.49 -31.12
CA LEU A 28 -22.61 13.92 -30.90
C LEU A 28 -24.05 14.21 -30.46
N SER A 29 -25.02 13.55 -31.10
CA SER A 29 -26.45 13.71 -30.81
C SER A 29 -26.80 13.37 -29.36
N LEU A 30 -26.13 12.39 -28.76
CA LEU A 30 -26.29 12.03 -27.36
C LEU A 30 -25.81 13.17 -26.45
N LEU A 31 -24.64 13.74 -26.75
CA LEU A 31 -24.07 14.83 -25.96
C LEU A 31 -24.88 16.12 -26.12
N GLU A 32 -25.42 16.38 -27.32
CA GLU A 32 -26.37 17.47 -27.58
C GLU A 32 -27.66 17.29 -26.76
N GLU A 33 -28.25 16.09 -26.78
CA GLU A 33 -29.48 15.78 -26.04
C GLU A 33 -29.33 16.06 -24.53
N ILE A 34 -28.32 15.48 -23.90
CA ILE A 34 -28.15 15.58 -22.44
C ILE A 34 -27.73 16.98 -21.98
N THR A 35 -27.15 17.80 -22.86
CA THR A 35 -26.76 19.19 -22.57
C THR A 35 -27.79 20.21 -23.04
N ASN A 36 -28.97 19.77 -23.49
CA ASN A 36 -30.00 20.64 -24.07
C ASN A 36 -29.48 21.51 -25.23
N GLY A 37 -28.71 20.90 -26.13
CA GLY A 37 -28.10 21.59 -27.27
C GLY A 37 -26.94 22.50 -26.88
N PHE A 38 -26.18 22.14 -25.84
CA PHE A 38 -25.14 22.99 -25.26
C PHE A 38 -25.66 24.37 -24.84
N SER A 39 -26.81 24.40 -24.16
CA SER A 39 -27.43 25.66 -23.76
C SER A 39 -26.60 26.37 -22.68
N ALA A 40 -26.62 27.70 -22.69
CA ALA A 40 -25.85 28.53 -21.75
C ALA A 40 -26.27 28.25 -20.28
N GLU A 41 -27.52 27.83 -20.04
CA GLU A 41 -28.01 27.46 -18.72
C GLU A 41 -27.40 26.14 -18.19
N GLN A 42 -26.76 25.34 -19.05
CA GLN A 42 -26.00 24.17 -18.63
C GLN A 42 -24.49 24.44 -18.54
N GLU A 43 -24.01 25.65 -18.84
CA GLU A 43 -22.60 25.97 -18.71
C GLU A 43 -22.17 25.97 -17.24
N ILE A 44 -21.10 25.22 -16.93
CA ILE A 44 -20.53 25.14 -15.58
C ILE A 44 -19.09 25.66 -15.53
N GLY A 45 -18.49 25.97 -16.68
CA GLY A 45 -17.19 26.60 -16.75
C GLY A 45 -16.76 26.87 -18.19
N SER A 46 -16.05 27.97 -18.40
CA SER A 46 -15.50 28.36 -19.69
C SER A 46 -14.05 28.76 -19.55
N GLY A 47 -13.20 28.35 -20.49
CA GLY A 47 -11.81 28.77 -20.59
C GLY A 47 -11.41 29.05 -22.04
N GLY A 48 -10.13 29.42 -22.25
CA GLY A 48 -9.63 29.75 -23.59
C GLY A 48 -9.69 28.62 -24.62
N PHE A 49 -9.79 27.36 -24.16
CA PHE A 49 -9.69 26.17 -25.02
C PHE A 49 -10.96 25.29 -25.00
N ALA A 50 -11.85 25.48 -24.03
CA ALA A 50 -13.01 24.62 -23.85
C ALA A 50 -14.13 25.32 -23.07
N VAL A 51 -15.36 24.87 -23.32
CA VAL A 51 -16.52 25.15 -22.47
C VAL A 51 -17.02 23.82 -21.91
N VAL A 52 -17.33 23.79 -20.62
CA VAL A 52 -17.81 22.61 -19.91
C VAL A 52 -19.29 22.80 -19.61
N TYR A 53 -20.09 21.82 -20.01
CA TYR A 53 -21.53 21.80 -19.83
C TYR A 53 -21.94 20.69 -18.86
N LYS A 54 -22.99 20.94 -18.11
CA LYS A 54 -23.71 19.96 -17.30
C LYS A 54 -24.62 19.14 -18.21
N GLY A 55 -24.37 17.84 -18.29
CA GLY A 55 -25.23 16.89 -18.99
C GLY A 55 -26.21 16.24 -18.02
N LYS A 56 -27.51 16.43 -18.21
CA LYS A 56 -28.56 15.83 -17.39
C LYS A 56 -28.91 14.45 -17.90
N LEU A 57 -28.72 13.44 -17.07
CA LEU A 57 -29.26 12.09 -17.27
C LEU A 57 -30.55 11.95 -16.44
N VAL A 58 -31.18 10.77 -16.45
CA VAL A 58 -32.47 10.54 -15.77
C VAL A 58 -32.33 10.67 -14.24
N SER A 59 -31.24 10.15 -13.69
CA SER A 59 -30.99 10.02 -12.25
C SER A 59 -29.73 10.71 -11.76
N THR A 60 -28.87 11.15 -12.67
CA THR A 60 -27.56 11.73 -12.33
C THR A 60 -27.11 12.75 -13.37
N THR A 61 -25.90 13.26 -13.22
CA THR A 61 -25.32 14.30 -14.08
C THR A 61 -23.93 13.88 -14.54
N VAL A 62 -23.56 14.30 -15.75
CA VAL A 62 -22.20 14.23 -16.31
C VAL A 62 -21.66 15.62 -16.61
N ALA A 63 -20.34 15.72 -16.76
CA ALA A 63 -19.68 16.92 -17.28
C ALA A 63 -19.23 16.68 -18.72
N VAL A 64 -19.63 17.56 -19.64
CA VAL A 64 -19.30 17.48 -21.06
C VAL A 64 -18.41 18.66 -21.42
N LYS A 65 -17.11 18.40 -21.58
CA LYS A 65 -16.10 19.38 -22.03
C LYS A 65 -16.12 19.42 -23.56
N ARG A 66 -16.54 20.55 -24.12
CA ARG A 66 -16.53 20.83 -25.56
C ARG A 66 -15.36 21.75 -25.89
N LEU A 67 -14.47 21.30 -26.76
CA LEU A 67 -13.30 22.09 -27.17
C LEU A 67 -13.75 23.18 -28.16
N THR A 68 -13.33 24.43 -27.92
CA THR A 68 -13.85 25.61 -28.63
C THR A 68 -13.12 25.91 -29.93
N ASN A 69 -11.88 25.44 -30.08
CA ASN A 69 -11.02 25.86 -31.17
C ASN A 69 -10.97 24.83 -32.31
N THR A 70 -11.45 25.21 -33.49
CA THR A 70 -11.34 24.41 -34.73
C THR A 70 -9.91 24.33 -35.27
N LEU A 71 -8.99 25.13 -34.72
CA LEU A 71 -7.54 25.10 -34.99
C LEU A 71 -6.75 24.29 -33.94
N MET A 72 -7.43 23.69 -32.96
CA MET A 72 -6.75 22.83 -31.99
C MET A 72 -6.10 21.69 -32.75
N ASP A 73 -4.81 21.43 -32.47
CA ASP A 73 -4.07 20.36 -33.12
C ASP A 73 -4.78 19.05 -32.77
N GLU A 74 -5.25 18.28 -33.77
CA GLU A 74 -5.84 16.94 -33.56
C GLU A 74 -4.95 16.07 -32.67
N LYS A 75 -3.64 16.34 -32.69
CA LYS A 75 -2.66 15.73 -31.80
C LYS A 75 -2.92 16.01 -30.32
N GLU A 76 -3.30 17.23 -29.93
CA GLU A 76 -3.58 17.60 -28.53
C GLU A 76 -4.82 16.87 -28.01
N PHE A 77 -5.91 16.85 -28.79
CA PHE A 77 -7.10 16.08 -28.46
C PHE A 77 -6.79 14.59 -28.34
N HIS A 78 -6.09 14.03 -29.33
CA HIS A 78 -5.70 12.63 -29.32
C HIS A 78 -4.84 12.28 -28.10
N GLN A 79 -3.90 13.16 -27.74
CA GLN A 79 -3.03 13.00 -26.58
C GLN A 79 -3.80 13.03 -25.26
N GLU A 80 -4.75 13.97 -25.10
CA GLU A 80 -5.61 14.04 -23.91
C GLU A 80 -6.45 12.75 -23.78
N VAL A 81 -7.05 12.28 -24.88
CA VAL A 81 -7.82 11.03 -24.90
C VAL A 81 -6.92 9.82 -24.59
N GLU A 82 -5.71 9.73 -25.17
CA GLU A 82 -4.77 8.62 -24.92
C GLU A 82 -4.40 8.55 -23.44
N CYS A 83 -4.08 9.69 -22.80
CA CYS A 83 -3.81 9.73 -21.36
C CYS A 83 -5.03 9.28 -20.53
N LEU A 84 -6.22 9.81 -20.82
CA LEU A 84 -7.44 9.49 -20.08
C LEU A 84 -7.88 8.03 -20.23
N MET A 85 -7.60 7.40 -21.37
CA MET A 85 -7.91 5.98 -21.59
C MET A 85 -6.96 5.03 -20.84
N MET A 86 -5.77 5.49 -20.42
CA MET A 86 -4.77 4.66 -19.76
C MET A 86 -4.92 4.59 -18.23
N VAL A 87 -5.73 5.47 -17.62
CA VAL A 87 -5.76 5.63 -16.17
C VAL A 87 -7.15 5.52 -15.60
N LYS A 88 -7.23 4.91 -14.42
CA LYS A 88 -8.48 4.76 -13.68
C LYS A 88 -8.19 4.63 -12.20
N HIS A 89 -8.58 5.65 -11.45
CA HIS A 89 -8.27 5.73 -10.03
C HIS A 89 -9.31 6.57 -9.31
N LYS A 90 -9.56 6.28 -8.02
CA LYS A 90 -10.53 7.03 -7.19
C LYS A 90 -10.22 8.54 -7.14
N ASN A 91 -8.94 8.91 -7.18
CA ASN A 91 -8.44 10.29 -7.17
C ASN A 91 -8.10 10.88 -8.55
N ILE A 92 -8.64 10.30 -9.62
CA ILE A 92 -8.60 10.87 -10.97
C ILE A 92 -10.04 10.98 -11.44
N VAL A 93 -10.38 12.06 -12.15
CA VAL A 93 -11.73 12.24 -12.67
C VAL A 93 -12.10 11.09 -13.61
N ARG A 94 -13.26 10.48 -13.37
CA ARG A 94 -13.73 9.35 -14.16
C ARG A 94 -14.10 9.81 -15.57
N PHE A 95 -13.35 9.32 -16.55
CA PHE A 95 -13.63 9.50 -17.96
C PHE A 95 -14.65 8.48 -18.47
N LEU A 96 -15.71 8.96 -19.13
CA LEU A 96 -16.78 8.11 -19.67
C LEU A 96 -16.66 7.90 -21.17
N GLY A 97 -16.04 8.84 -21.88
CA GLY A 97 -15.89 8.72 -23.32
C GLY A 97 -15.65 10.02 -24.05
N TYR A 98 -15.47 9.92 -25.36
CA TYR A 98 -15.15 11.04 -26.23
C TYR A 98 -16.06 11.07 -27.45
N CYS A 99 -16.25 12.25 -28.04
CA CYS A 99 -16.83 12.44 -29.34
C CYS A 99 -15.78 13.08 -30.27
N ALA A 100 -15.48 12.39 -31.36
CA ALA A 100 -14.62 12.88 -32.45
C ALA A 100 -15.43 12.89 -33.75
N ASN A 101 -16.36 13.85 -33.87
CA ASN A 101 -17.24 13.97 -35.02
C ASN A 101 -16.68 15.01 -36.01
N ARG A 102 -16.82 14.75 -37.31
CA ARG A 102 -16.45 15.67 -38.39
C ARG A 102 -17.68 15.83 -39.30
N GLN A 103 -18.14 17.06 -39.44
CA GLN A 103 -19.30 17.40 -40.27
C GLN A 103 -18.94 18.53 -41.22
N GLY A 104 -19.39 18.42 -42.47
CA GLY A 104 -19.36 19.54 -43.39
C GLY A 104 -20.40 20.59 -42.99
N SER A 105 -19.98 21.84 -42.86
CA SER A 105 -20.86 22.99 -42.64
C SER A 105 -20.67 24.00 -43.76
N MET A 106 -21.78 24.59 -44.23
CA MET A 106 -21.73 25.71 -45.15
C MET A 106 -21.48 27.00 -44.36
N GLU A 107 -20.25 27.50 -44.38
CA GLU A 107 -19.88 28.74 -43.72
C GLU A 107 -19.81 29.91 -44.71
N ARG A 108 -20.25 31.09 -44.28
CA ARG A 108 -20.10 32.32 -45.07
C ARG A 108 -18.81 33.02 -44.66
N ARG A 109 -17.81 33.06 -45.55
CA ARG A 109 -16.57 33.85 -45.38
C ARG A 109 -16.41 34.82 -46.54
N HIS A 110 -16.18 36.09 -46.22
CA HIS A 110 -15.99 37.18 -47.20
C HIS A 110 -17.00 37.10 -48.37
N GLU A 111 -18.30 37.05 -48.02
CA GLU A 111 -19.43 37.02 -48.96
C GLU A 111 -19.57 35.75 -49.84
N LYS A 112 -18.76 34.71 -49.63
CA LYS A 112 -18.90 33.41 -50.30
C LYS A 112 -19.29 32.31 -49.31
N PHE A 113 -20.10 31.37 -49.76
CA PHE A 113 -20.34 30.13 -49.04
C PHE A 113 -19.23 29.13 -49.37
N ILE A 114 -18.59 28.59 -48.34
CA ILE A 114 -17.59 27.54 -48.45
C ILE A 114 -18.05 26.32 -47.65
N MET A 115 -17.78 25.12 -48.17
CA MET A 115 -17.89 23.89 -47.39
C MET A 115 -16.67 23.84 -46.46
N ALA A 116 -16.90 24.03 -45.16
CA ALA A 116 -15.89 23.92 -44.13
C ALA A 116 -16.08 22.61 -43.35
N ASP A 117 -14.98 21.94 -43.01
CA ASP A 117 -15.01 20.83 -42.07
C ASP A 117 -15.06 21.36 -40.64
N VAL A 118 -16.17 21.09 -39.95
CA VAL A 118 -16.33 21.40 -38.53
C VAL A 118 -15.99 20.16 -37.72
N HIS A 119 -14.96 20.30 -36.88
CA HIS A 119 -14.51 19.25 -35.99
C HIS A 119 -15.18 19.45 -34.63
N GLN A 120 -16.05 18.53 -34.24
CA GLN A 120 -16.65 18.50 -32.90
C GLN A 120 -15.83 17.53 -32.05
N ARG A 121 -15.10 18.10 -31.08
CA ARG A 121 -14.25 17.38 -30.14
C ARG A 121 -14.79 17.60 -28.74
N LEU A 122 -15.31 16.52 -28.15
CA LEU A 122 -15.91 16.57 -26.81
C LEU A 122 -15.41 15.40 -25.96
N LEU A 123 -15.34 15.65 -24.66
CA LEU A 123 -14.98 14.67 -23.64
C LEU A 123 -16.10 14.65 -22.59
N CYS A 124 -16.47 13.46 -22.13
CA CYS A 124 -17.54 13.25 -21.15
C CYS A 124 -16.97 12.60 -19.89
N PHE A 125 -17.29 13.17 -18.74
CA PHE A 125 -16.77 12.79 -17.42
C PHE A 125 -17.89 12.64 -16.40
N GLU A 126 -17.59 12.03 -15.26
CA GLU A 126 -18.42 12.21 -14.07
C GLU A 126 -18.55 13.70 -13.70
N TYR A 127 -19.69 14.08 -13.12
CA TYR A 127 -19.89 15.42 -12.58
C TYR A 127 -19.52 15.45 -11.10
N LEU A 128 -18.76 16.46 -10.69
CA LEU A 128 -18.26 16.63 -9.34
C LEU A 128 -18.89 17.87 -8.69
N PRO A 129 -19.79 17.71 -7.70
CA PRO A 129 -20.70 18.76 -7.26
C PRO A 129 -20.05 19.84 -6.38
N ASN A 130 -18.91 19.54 -5.73
CA ASN A 130 -18.22 20.48 -4.84
C ASN A 130 -17.19 21.35 -5.58
N GLY A 131 -17.23 21.36 -6.91
CA GLY A 131 -16.40 22.25 -7.73
C GLY A 131 -14.92 21.92 -7.65
N ASN A 132 -14.08 22.95 -7.72
CA ASN A 132 -12.63 22.83 -7.73
C ASN A 132 -11.99 23.25 -6.40
N LEU A 133 -10.79 22.74 -6.14
CA LEU A 133 -10.05 23.00 -4.91
C LEU A 133 -9.64 24.47 -4.74
N TYR A 134 -9.47 25.22 -5.84
CA TYR A 134 -9.14 26.65 -5.74
C TYR A 134 -10.26 27.44 -5.05
N GLU A 135 -11.51 27.21 -5.44
CA GLU A 135 -12.69 27.80 -4.81
C GLU A 135 -12.82 27.33 -3.36
N TYR A 136 -12.59 26.05 -3.09
CA TYR A 136 -12.63 25.49 -1.74
C TYR A 136 -11.61 26.14 -0.80
N ILE A 137 -10.35 26.31 -1.22
CA ILE A 137 -9.31 26.97 -0.42
C ILE A 137 -9.60 28.47 -0.23
N SER A 138 -10.18 29.12 -1.24
CA SER A 138 -10.48 30.56 -1.21
C SER A 138 -11.71 30.90 -0.36
N ASP A 139 -12.58 29.93 -0.08
CA ASP A 139 -13.80 30.14 0.69
C ASP A 139 -13.54 30.26 2.19
N THR A 140 -13.44 31.51 2.65
CA THR A 140 -13.26 31.85 4.07
C THR A 140 -14.49 31.59 4.96
N SER A 141 -15.64 31.24 4.38
CA SER A 141 -16.88 30.98 5.14
C SER A 141 -16.89 29.61 5.81
N HIS A 142 -16.11 28.66 5.29
CA HIS A 142 -15.91 27.34 5.89
C HIS A 142 -14.69 27.38 6.83
N ARG A 143 -14.89 27.03 8.11
CA ARG A 143 -13.75 26.74 8.98
C ARG A 143 -13.14 25.41 8.52
N PRO A 144 -11.89 25.39 8.03
CA PRO A 144 -11.31 24.17 7.50
C PRO A 144 -11.13 23.15 8.63
N LYS A 145 -11.66 21.94 8.43
CA LYS A 145 -11.30 20.80 9.27
C LYS A 145 -9.99 20.25 8.73
N TRP A 146 -8.97 20.20 9.59
CA TRP A 146 -7.67 19.65 9.22
C TRP A 146 -7.78 18.25 8.58
N THR A 147 -8.72 17.43 9.06
CA THR A 147 -8.99 16.10 8.50
C THR A 147 -9.31 16.13 7.01
N ASP A 148 -10.08 17.11 6.57
CA ASP A 148 -10.50 17.23 5.17
C ASP A 148 -9.29 17.67 4.34
N HIS A 149 -8.50 18.63 4.83
CA HIS A 149 -7.25 19.04 4.19
C HIS A 149 -6.25 17.89 4.04
N PHE A 150 -6.07 17.10 5.10
CA PHE A 150 -5.16 15.96 5.08
C PHE A 150 -5.61 14.90 4.07
N GLN A 151 -6.91 14.54 4.07
CA GLN A 151 -7.47 13.61 3.09
C GLN A 151 -7.37 14.13 1.65
N ILE A 152 -7.55 15.44 1.44
CA ILE A 152 -7.35 16.07 0.15
C ILE A 152 -5.88 15.97 -0.29
N ILE A 153 -4.93 16.31 0.57
CA ILE A 153 -3.49 16.20 0.26
C ILE A 153 -3.13 14.75 -0.09
N THR A 154 -3.50 13.80 0.76
CA THR A 154 -3.23 12.37 0.55
C THR A 154 -3.85 11.86 -0.74
N GLY A 155 -5.11 12.22 -1.03
CA GLY A 155 -5.79 11.83 -2.25
C GLY A 155 -5.13 12.39 -3.52
N ILE A 156 -4.68 13.65 -3.50
CA ILE A 156 -3.93 14.24 -4.62
C ILE A 156 -2.61 13.48 -4.83
N CYS A 157 -1.88 13.18 -3.75
CA CYS A 157 -0.64 12.41 -3.83
C CYS A 157 -0.87 11.01 -4.41
N GLN A 158 -1.92 10.30 -3.99
CA GLN A 158 -2.32 8.98 -4.51
C GLN A 158 -2.68 9.05 -6.00
N GLY A 159 -3.47 10.05 -6.40
CA GLY A 159 -3.81 10.27 -7.81
C GLY A 159 -2.58 10.55 -8.66
N LEU A 160 -1.67 11.42 -8.21
CA LEU A 160 -0.46 11.75 -8.95
C LEU A 160 0.51 10.56 -9.05
N HIS A 161 0.63 9.77 -7.99
CA HIS A 161 1.41 8.54 -8.02
C HIS A 161 0.90 7.58 -9.09
N HIS A 162 -0.41 7.37 -9.16
CA HIS A 162 -1.03 6.52 -10.17
C HIS A 162 -0.74 7.02 -11.59
N LEU A 163 -0.79 8.34 -11.84
CA LEU A 163 -0.40 8.92 -13.13
C LEU A 163 1.06 8.60 -13.47
N HIS A 164 1.98 8.80 -12.52
CA HIS A 164 3.41 8.57 -12.74
C HIS A 164 3.73 7.09 -12.97
N GLN A 165 3.03 6.16 -12.29
CA GLN A 165 3.13 4.71 -12.56
C GLN A 165 2.72 4.34 -13.98
N HIS A 166 1.75 5.06 -14.56
CA HIS A 166 1.30 4.88 -15.94
C HIS A 166 2.09 5.72 -16.95
N ASN A 167 3.25 6.24 -16.54
CA ASN A 167 4.13 7.09 -17.34
C ASN A 167 3.44 8.34 -17.90
N ILE A 168 2.52 8.92 -17.13
CA ILE A 168 1.80 10.15 -17.48
C ILE A 168 2.32 11.29 -16.61
N VAL A 169 2.67 12.41 -17.25
CA VAL A 169 3.00 13.67 -16.59
C VAL A 169 1.88 14.66 -16.87
N HIS A 170 1.34 15.27 -15.82
CA HIS A 170 0.15 16.12 -15.90
C HIS A 170 0.45 17.49 -16.53
N LEU A 171 1.57 18.10 -16.14
CA LEU A 171 2.13 19.39 -16.60
C LEU A 171 1.30 20.65 -16.27
N ASP A 172 0.04 20.52 -15.87
CA ASP A 172 -0.79 21.65 -15.42
C ASP A 172 -1.52 21.37 -14.11
N LEU A 173 -0.83 20.72 -13.17
CA LEU A 173 -1.39 20.46 -11.84
C LEU A 173 -1.55 21.79 -11.09
N LYS A 174 -2.77 22.10 -10.68
CA LYS A 174 -3.14 23.31 -9.92
C LYS A 174 -4.48 23.08 -9.21
N PRO A 175 -4.84 23.83 -8.16
CA PRO A 175 -6.09 23.65 -7.43
C PRO A 175 -7.35 23.76 -8.31
N ALA A 176 -7.34 24.59 -9.36
CA ALA A 176 -8.46 24.67 -10.31
C ALA A 176 -8.67 23.37 -11.13
N ASN A 177 -7.64 22.52 -11.24
CA ASN A 177 -7.67 21.23 -11.93
C ASN A 177 -7.80 20.05 -10.95
N ILE A 178 -8.00 20.32 -9.65
CA ILE A 178 -8.37 19.30 -8.66
C ILE A 178 -9.84 19.51 -8.32
N LEU A 179 -10.69 18.59 -8.74
CA LEU A 179 -12.12 18.65 -8.48
C LEU A 179 -12.48 17.83 -7.23
N LEU A 180 -13.56 18.22 -6.55
CA LEU A 180 -14.01 17.57 -5.31
C LEU A 180 -15.35 16.87 -5.53
N ASP A 181 -15.41 15.58 -5.20
CA ASP A 181 -16.66 14.84 -5.24
C ASP A 181 -17.58 15.21 -4.06
N ALA A 182 -18.76 14.58 -3.99
CA ALA A 182 -19.75 14.85 -2.93
C ALA A 182 -19.22 14.60 -1.50
N ASN A 183 -18.19 13.79 -1.34
CA ASN A 183 -17.54 13.44 -0.08
C ASN A 183 -16.20 14.17 0.13
N LEU A 184 -15.92 15.22 -0.66
CA LEU A 184 -14.65 15.96 -0.67
C LEU A 184 -13.42 15.12 -1.06
N VAL A 185 -13.62 13.97 -1.73
CA VAL A 185 -12.51 13.19 -2.27
C VAL A 185 -11.94 13.94 -3.48
N PRO A 186 -10.62 14.23 -3.51
CA PRO A 186 -10.01 14.98 -4.60
C PRO A 186 -9.82 14.10 -5.83
N LYS A 187 -10.08 14.68 -7.00
CA LYS A 187 -9.93 14.04 -8.31
C LYS A 187 -9.15 14.96 -9.25
N ILE A 188 -7.99 14.49 -9.70
CA ILE A 188 -7.17 15.19 -10.70
C ILE A 188 -7.92 15.19 -12.03
N ALA A 189 -8.05 16.37 -12.63
CA ALA A 189 -8.77 16.62 -13.87
C ALA A 189 -7.93 17.48 -14.83
N ASP A 190 -8.44 17.63 -16.06
CA ASP A 190 -7.88 18.45 -17.14
C ASP A 190 -6.50 17.99 -17.67
N PHE A 191 -6.55 17.01 -18.57
CA PHE A 191 -5.38 16.36 -19.15
C PHE A 191 -4.91 17.02 -20.45
N GLY A 192 -5.40 18.22 -20.79
CA GLY A 192 -5.12 18.88 -22.07
C GLY A 192 -3.63 19.16 -22.32
N LEU A 193 -2.85 19.38 -21.26
CA LEU A 193 -1.40 19.53 -21.32
C LEU A 193 -0.64 18.25 -21.00
N SER A 194 -1.32 17.19 -20.56
CA SER A 194 -0.69 15.95 -20.12
C SER A 194 -0.01 15.21 -21.27
N ARG A 195 0.99 14.41 -20.93
CA ARG A 195 1.75 13.60 -21.89
C ARG A 195 1.91 12.19 -21.32
N CYS A 196 1.56 11.18 -22.12
CA CYS A 196 1.94 9.80 -21.86
C CYS A 196 3.23 9.47 -22.61
N PHE A 197 4.14 8.78 -21.93
CA PHE A 197 5.42 8.37 -22.48
C PHE A 197 5.45 6.85 -22.65
N LYS A 198 5.93 6.38 -23.80
CA LYS A 198 6.10 4.93 -24.07
C LYS A 198 7.48 4.49 -23.60
N GLU A 199 7.56 3.33 -22.96
CA GLU A 199 8.83 2.70 -22.58
C GLU A 199 9.76 2.62 -23.80
N MET A 200 11.00 3.09 -23.66
CA MET A 200 12.03 3.27 -24.70
C MET A 200 12.11 4.62 -25.44
N GLN A 201 11.26 5.61 -25.14
CA GLN A 201 11.45 6.96 -25.70
C GLN A 201 12.37 7.83 -24.81
N SER A 202 13.63 8.04 -25.25
CA SER A 202 14.51 9.10 -24.73
C SER A 202 14.07 10.49 -25.21
N ARG A 203 12.75 10.75 -25.17
CA ARG A 203 12.19 11.96 -25.75
C ARG A 203 12.47 13.15 -24.85
N VAL A 204 13.07 14.14 -25.48
CA VAL A 204 12.94 15.53 -25.12
C VAL A 204 11.57 16.00 -25.61
N PHE A 205 10.86 16.77 -24.80
CA PHE A 205 9.75 17.58 -25.29
C PHE A 205 10.00 19.05 -24.98
N THR A 206 9.49 19.91 -25.85
CA THR A 206 9.47 21.36 -25.66
C THR A 206 8.29 21.72 -24.77
N GLY A 207 8.56 22.33 -23.62
CA GLY A 207 7.52 22.87 -22.76
C GLY A 207 6.80 24.01 -23.46
N LYS A 208 5.51 23.83 -23.75
CA LYS A 208 4.58 24.92 -24.06
C LYS A 208 3.34 24.73 -23.19
N GLY A 209 2.99 25.75 -22.39
CA GLY A 209 1.85 25.71 -21.47
C GLY A 209 2.27 25.74 -20.00
N GLY A 210 1.33 25.41 -19.11
CA GLY A 210 1.50 25.49 -17.66
C GLY A 210 0.96 26.78 -17.06
N THR A 211 0.58 26.72 -15.78
CA THR A 211 0.01 27.87 -15.06
C THR A 211 1.06 28.56 -14.20
N ILE A 212 1.27 29.86 -14.45
CA ILE A 212 2.18 30.71 -13.68
C ILE A 212 1.88 30.60 -12.18
N GLY A 213 2.94 30.40 -11.38
CA GLY A 213 2.85 30.21 -9.94
C GLY A 213 2.80 28.75 -9.49
N TYR A 214 2.44 27.81 -10.37
CA TYR A 214 2.52 26.37 -10.10
C TYR A 214 3.60 25.67 -10.92
N THR A 215 3.94 26.23 -12.09
CA THR A 215 4.98 25.69 -12.96
C THR A 215 6.39 25.81 -12.34
N ALA A 216 7.16 24.73 -12.41
CA ALA A 216 8.54 24.66 -11.93
C ALA A 216 9.47 25.63 -12.70
N PRO A 217 10.48 26.24 -12.04
CA PRO A 217 11.32 27.26 -12.67
C PRO A 217 12.08 26.73 -13.89
N GLU A 218 12.58 25.50 -13.84
CA GLU A 218 13.34 24.90 -14.95
C GLU A 218 12.50 24.67 -16.22
N PHE A 219 11.17 24.73 -16.11
CA PHE A 219 10.28 24.60 -17.25
C PHE A 219 10.38 25.78 -18.22
N PHE A 220 10.73 26.98 -17.71
CA PHE A 220 10.88 28.19 -18.52
C PHE A 220 12.29 28.36 -19.07
N ASP A 221 13.31 27.84 -18.36
CA ASP A 221 14.72 28.01 -18.72
C ASP A 221 15.24 26.92 -19.68
N SER A 222 14.56 25.79 -19.79
CA SER A 222 15.01 24.66 -20.61
C SER A 222 14.28 24.61 -21.96
N THR A 223 15.06 24.56 -23.04
CA THR A 223 14.53 24.26 -24.39
C THR A 223 14.16 22.78 -24.53
N GLU A 224 14.72 21.92 -23.67
CA GLU A 224 14.62 20.48 -23.77
C GLU A 224 14.51 19.82 -22.38
N ILE A 225 13.36 19.22 -22.06
CA ILE A 225 13.15 18.49 -20.79
C ILE A 225 13.32 17.00 -21.02
N ARG A 226 14.31 16.38 -20.35
CA ARG A 226 14.51 14.93 -20.39
C ARG A 226 13.41 14.20 -19.63
N TYR A 227 12.98 13.06 -20.16
CA TYR A 227 11.98 12.17 -19.57
C TYR A 227 12.12 11.92 -18.06
N ARG A 228 13.30 11.57 -17.54
CA ARG A 228 13.47 11.31 -16.09
C ARG A 228 13.25 12.53 -15.21
N HIS A 229 13.31 13.73 -15.79
CA HIS A 229 13.13 14.99 -15.09
C HIS A 229 11.71 15.54 -15.24
N SER A 230 10.89 15.02 -16.15
CA SER A 230 9.54 15.56 -16.41
C SER A 230 8.59 15.33 -15.24
N TYR A 231 8.68 14.18 -14.56
CA TYR A 231 7.91 13.91 -13.34
C TYR A 231 8.17 14.94 -12.24
N ARG A 232 9.39 15.50 -12.18
CA ARG A 232 9.76 16.50 -11.17
C ARG A 232 9.02 17.83 -11.33
N LEU A 233 8.48 18.10 -12.52
CA LEU A 233 7.63 19.26 -12.78
C LEU A 233 6.32 19.16 -12.00
N ASP A 234 5.64 18.01 -12.10
CA ASP A 234 4.41 17.77 -11.36
C ASP A 234 4.65 17.75 -9.85
N ILE A 235 5.81 17.22 -9.40
CA ILE A 235 6.19 17.25 -7.99
C ILE A 235 6.32 18.69 -7.47
N TYR A 236 6.89 19.59 -8.26
CA TYR A 236 6.95 21.01 -7.88
C TYR A 236 5.55 21.61 -7.76
N SER A 237 4.69 21.39 -8.75
CA SER A 237 3.30 21.86 -8.71
C SER A 237 2.55 21.31 -7.50
N LEU A 238 2.73 20.03 -7.18
CA LEU A 238 2.18 19.39 -5.97
C LEU A 238 2.65 20.10 -4.71
N GLY A 239 3.95 20.43 -4.62
CA GLY A 239 4.51 21.16 -3.48
C GLY A 239 3.84 22.52 -3.27
N VAL A 240 3.65 23.28 -4.35
CA VAL A 240 2.93 24.57 -4.29
C VAL A 240 1.48 24.37 -3.82
N ILE A 241 0.78 23.36 -4.34
CA ILE A 241 -0.61 23.05 -3.93
C ILE A 241 -0.69 22.70 -2.45
N ILE A 242 0.22 21.86 -1.95
CA ILE A 242 0.26 21.49 -0.53
C ILE A 242 0.43 22.75 0.33
N ILE A 243 1.40 23.61 0.00
CA ILE A 243 1.62 24.85 0.77
C ILE A 243 0.40 25.80 0.69
N GLU A 244 -0.27 25.87 -0.45
CA GLU A 244 -1.48 26.67 -0.61
C GLU A 244 -2.66 26.12 0.19
N ILE A 245 -2.85 24.80 0.27
CA ILE A 245 -3.84 24.17 1.16
C ILE A 245 -3.53 24.50 2.64
N LEU A 246 -2.25 24.47 3.03
CA LEU A 246 -1.84 24.70 4.41
C LEU A 246 -1.94 26.16 4.83
N THR A 247 -1.80 27.12 3.92
CA THR A 247 -1.61 28.54 4.28
C THR A 247 -2.61 29.49 3.64
N GLY A 248 -3.40 29.02 2.67
CA GLY A 248 -4.22 29.85 1.79
C GLY A 248 -3.40 30.74 0.84
N LYS A 249 -2.07 30.56 0.78
CA LYS A 249 -1.15 31.39 0.01
C LYS A 249 -0.12 30.52 -0.73
N LYS A 250 0.35 31.04 -1.86
CA LYS A 250 1.45 30.45 -2.63
C LYS A 250 2.78 31.01 -2.13
N GLY A 251 3.83 30.19 -2.20
CA GLY A 251 5.21 30.62 -1.95
C GLY A 251 5.90 29.81 -0.86
N TYR A 252 7.08 30.29 -0.45
CA TYR A 252 7.83 29.67 0.64
C TYR A 252 7.25 30.08 2.00
N HIS A 253 7.03 29.10 2.86
CA HIS A 253 6.59 29.30 4.23
C HIS A 253 7.45 28.50 5.20
N ASP A 254 7.77 29.10 6.34
CA ASP A 254 8.51 28.45 7.41
C ASP A 254 7.62 27.37 8.08
N VAL A 255 8.12 26.14 8.16
CA VAL A 255 7.36 24.99 8.70
C VAL A 255 6.86 25.26 10.11
N ASP A 256 7.69 25.82 10.98
CA ASP A 256 7.33 26.05 12.38
C ASP A 256 6.25 27.12 12.48
N LYS A 257 6.27 28.14 11.62
CA LYS A 257 5.18 29.14 11.54
C LYS A 257 3.86 28.56 11.04
N VAL A 258 3.92 27.66 10.07
CA VAL A 258 2.71 26.96 9.57
C VAL A 258 2.12 26.11 10.69
N VAL A 259 2.95 25.33 11.36
CA VAL A 259 2.58 24.49 12.51
C VAL A 259 1.99 25.32 13.65
N GLU A 260 2.62 26.44 14.00
CA GLU A 260 2.13 27.35 15.05
C GLU A 260 0.76 27.93 14.71
N SER A 261 0.55 28.32 13.44
CA SER A 261 -0.73 28.84 12.96
C SER A 261 -1.84 27.79 13.07
N TRP A 262 -1.58 26.56 12.66
CA TRP A 262 -2.57 25.47 12.75
C TRP A 262 -2.85 25.04 14.20
N SER A 263 -1.83 24.95 15.05
CA SER A 263 -2.01 24.66 16.48
C SER A 263 -2.91 25.69 17.16
N LYS A 264 -2.75 26.99 16.85
CA LYS A 264 -3.64 28.06 17.33
C LYS A 264 -5.05 27.97 16.74
N MET A 265 -5.17 27.66 15.46
CA MET A 265 -6.48 27.59 14.78
C MET A 265 -7.34 26.43 15.27
N LEU A 266 -6.71 25.30 15.55
CA LEU A 266 -7.37 24.07 16.02
C LEU A 266 -7.55 24.05 17.55
N ASP A 267 -6.92 24.98 18.28
CA ASP A 267 -6.88 25.01 19.75
C ASP A 267 -6.36 23.70 20.36
N ILE A 268 -5.28 23.17 19.77
CA ILE A 268 -4.65 21.90 20.19
C ILE A 268 -3.16 22.08 20.47
N SER A 269 -2.63 21.19 21.32
CA SER A 269 -1.20 21.13 21.66
C SER A 269 -0.34 20.88 20.42
N GLN A 270 0.87 21.44 20.39
CA GLN A 270 1.84 21.17 19.32
C GLN A 270 2.30 19.70 19.24
N SER A 271 2.03 18.91 20.28
CA SER A 271 2.29 17.46 20.30
C SER A 271 1.12 16.61 19.79
N ASP A 272 0.02 17.23 19.35
CA ASP A 272 -1.12 16.53 18.77
C ASP A 272 -0.77 15.96 17.38
N VAL A 273 -1.35 14.81 17.05
CA VAL A 273 -1.10 14.12 15.78
C VAL A 273 -1.53 14.94 14.58
N GLN A 274 -2.59 15.74 14.70
CA GLN A 274 -2.99 16.66 13.63
C GLN A 274 -1.91 17.70 13.37
N VAL A 275 -1.26 18.21 14.42
CA VAL A 275 -0.16 19.17 14.28
C VAL A 275 1.08 18.54 13.65
N GLU A 276 1.37 17.28 13.99
CA GLU A 276 2.46 16.54 13.35
C GLU A 276 2.16 16.22 11.88
N GLN A 277 0.91 15.89 11.54
CA GLN A 277 0.50 15.75 10.14
C GLN A 277 0.66 17.07 9.38
N VAL A 278 0.30 18.21 9.97
CA VAL A 278 0.55 19.55 9.39
C VAL A 278 2.04 19.74 9.12
N ARG A 279 2.91 19.39 10.10
CA ARG A 279 4.37 19.49 9.96
C ARG A 279 4.87 18.66 8.79
N VAL A 280 4.47 17.39 8.70
CA VAL A 280 4.89 16.49 7.62
C VAL A 280 4.42 17.00 6.25
N CYS A 281 3.16 17.45 6.14
CA CYS A 281 2.66 18.05 4.91
C CYS A 281 3.47 19.30 4.52
N ALA A 282 3.80 20.17 5.48
CA ALA A 282 4.60 21.36 5.21
C ALA A 282 6.03 21.00 4.75
N GLU A 283 6.70 20.05 5.41
CA GLU A 283 8.02 19.56 5.02
C GLU A 283 8.02 18.95 3.62
N ILE A 284 7.02 18.13 3.30
CA ILE A 284 6.83 17.56 1.96
C ILE A 284 6.63 18.68 0.95
N GLY A 285 5.72 19.62 1.21
CA GLY A 285 5.44 20.76 0.35
C GLY A 285 6.71 21.54 0.01
N LEU A 286 7.51 21.89 1.03
CA LEU A 286 8.78 22.58 0.83
C LEU A 286 9.79 21.76 0.04
N LYS A 287 9.94 20.48 0.36
CA LYS A 287 10.90 19.61 -0.32
C LYS A 287 10.53 19.37 -1.78
N CYS A 288 9.24 19.32 -2.09
CA CYS A 288 8.70 19.27 -3.44
C CYS A 288 9.01 20.54 -4.24
N THR A 289 9.05 21.71 -3.60
CA THR A 289 9.40 22.99 -4.25
C THR A 289 10.90 23.30 -4.34
N ASP A 290 11.78 22.34 -4.06
CA ASP A 290 13.23 22.53 -4.16
C ASP A 290 13.62 23.02 -5.57
N PHE A 291 14.46 24.05 -5.63
CA PHE A 291 14.88 24.67 -6.90
C PHE A 291 15.59 23.65 -7.80
N ASN A 292 16.36 22.72 -7.22
CA ASN A 292 16.99 21.66 -7.99
C ASN A 292 16.03 20.48 -8.14
N PRO A 293 15.61 20.12 -9.38
CA PRO A 293 14.66 19.03 -9.61
C PRO A 293 15.13 17.67 -9.08
N ALA A 294 16.44 17.44 -9.01
CA ALA A 294 17.01 16.18 -8.52
C ALA A 294 16.79 15.97 -7.01
N ASN A 295 16.64 17.06 -6.24
CA ASN A 295 16.45 17.03 -4.81
C ASN A 295 15.00 16.78 -4.38
N ARG A 296 14.05 16.95 -5.31
CA ARG A 296 12.62 16.72 -5.04
C ARG A 296 12.40 15.23 -4.75
N PRO A 297 11.41 14.85 -3.92
CA PRO A 297 11.09 13.45 -3.68
C PRO A 297 10.26 12.87 -4.84
N ASP A 298 10.28 11.55 -5.02
CA ASP A 298 9.33 10.89 -5.92
C ASP A 298 7.99 10.63 -5.20
N THR A 299 6.95 10.29 -5.96
CA THR A 299 5.59 10.09 -5.41
C THR A 299 5.53 8.92 -4.43
N LYS A 300 6.36 7.87 -4.60
CA LYS A 300 6.41 6.72 -3.68
C LYS A 300 6.95 7.15 -2.31
N HIS A 301 8.00 7.96 -2.28
CA HIS A 301 8.55 8.51 -1.05
C HIS A 301 7.55 9.45 -0.35
N ILE A 302 6.82 10.27 -1.11
CA ILE A 302 5.78 11.15 -0.55
C ILE A 302 4.66 10.34 0.12
N ILE A 303 4.13 9.32 -0.56
CA ILE A 303 3.05 8.47 -0.03
C ILE A 303 3.51 7.74 1.24
N SER A 304 4.69 7.12 1.22
CA SER A 304 5.25 6.45 2.40
C SER A 304 5.32 7.37 3.62
N ARG A 305 5.68 8.65 3.43
CA ARG A 305 5.74 9.62 4.53
C ARG A 305 4.37 10.05 5.05
N LEU A 306 3.33 10.04 4.22
CA LEU A 306 1.96 10.37 4.63
C LEU A 306 1.28 9.18 5.33
N ASP A 307 1.45 7.97 4.81
CA ASP A 307 0.81 6.73 5.33
C ASP A 307 1.29 6.38 6.74
N GLU A 308 2.58 6.60 7.03
CA GLU A 308 3.16 6.47 8.38
C GLU A 308 2.44 7.32 9.46
N ARG A 309 1.61 8.29 9.05
CA ARG A 309 0.92 9.24 9.93
C ARG A 309 -0.60 9.20 9.85
N GLU A 310 -1.18 8.65 8.78
CA GLU A 310 -2.61 8.32 8.74
C GLU A 310 -2.95 7.21 9.76
N ILE A 311 -2.03 6.25 9.96
CA ILE A 311 -2.14 5.17 10.95
C ILE A 311 -2.23 5.70 12.39
N VAL A 312 -1.48 6.76 12.72
CA VAL A 312 -1.44 7.30 14.10
C VAL A 312 -2.75 8.01 14.45
N ASP A 313 -3.37 8.72 13.50
CA ASP A 313 -4.64 9.43 13.72
C ASP A 313 -5.84 8.48 13.84
N ILE A 314 -5.88 7.40 13.04
CA ILE A 314 -6.91 6.35 13.17
C ILE A 314 -6.82 5.67 14.55
N CYS A 315 -5.61 5.40 15.04
CA CYS A 315 -5.40 4.84 16.38
C CYS A 315 -5.95 5.77 17.48
N ILE A 316 -5.72 7.09 17.36
CA ILE A 316 -6.18 8.06 18.35
C ILE A 316 -7.68 8.29 18.28
N LYS A 317 -8.27 8.46 17.10
CA LYS A 317 -9.74 8.63 16.94
C LYS A 317 -10.51 7.42 17.48
N THR A 318 -10.01 6.22 17.21
CA THR A 318 -10.60 4.98 17.75
C THR A 318 -10.52 4.94 19.28
N SER A 319 -9.41 5.43 19.87
CA SER A 319 -9.27 5.56 21.33
C SER A 319 -10.23 6.57 21.97
N MET A 320 -10.50 7.71 21.29
CA MET A 320 -11.41 8.75 21.79
C MET A 320 -12.89 8.34 21.70
N ILE A 321 -13.31 7.69 20.62
CA ILE A 321 -14.68 7.16 20.47
C ILE A 321 -14.95 6.07 21.52
N THR A 322 -13.95 5.23 21.80
CA THR A 322 -14.05 4.18 22.83
C THR A 322 -14.15 4.80 24.23
N SER A 323 -13.40 5.86 24.50
CA SER A 323 -13.48 6.61 25.76
C SER A 323 -14.83 7.31 25.96
N GLN A 324 -15.44 7.85 24.89
CA GLN A 324 -16.76 8.46 24.94
C GLN A 324 -17.88 7.42 25.14
N LYS A 325 -17.76 6.25 24.48
CA LYS A 325 -18.68 5.10 24.70
C LYS A 325 -18.57 4.54 26.11
N VAL A 326 -17.37 4.51 26.72
CA VAL A 326 -17.18 4.06 28.11
C VAL A 326 -17.76 5.07 29.10
N LYS A 327 -17.64 6.39 28.87
CA LYS A 327 -18.30 7.43 29.69
C LYS A 327 -19.83 7.37 29.59
N ASN A 328 -20.37 7.08 28.41
CA ASN A 328 -21.82 6.92 28.23
C ASN A 328 -22.32 5.60 28.85
N ALA A 329 -21.55 4.51 28.71
CA ALA A 329 -21.85 3.22 29.33
C ALA A 329 -21.75 3.28 30.87
N SER A 330 -20.81 4.05 31.43
CA SER A 330 -20.70 4.23 32.88
C SER A 330 -21.81 5.10 33.48
N ASN A 331 -22.49 5.94 32.68
CA ASN A 331 -23.71 6.64 33.09
C ASN A 331 -24.97 5.76 32.98
N GLU A 332 -24.95 4.69 32.19
CA GLU A 332 -26.07 3.73 32.06
C GLU A 332 -25.90 2.47 32.93
N LEU A 333 -24.69 2.19 33.45
CA LEU A 333 -24.40 1.04 34.30
C LEU A 333 -24.66 1.29 35.80
N HIS A 334 -25.78 1.92 36.13
CA HIS A 334 -26.41 1.82 37.45
C HIS A 334 -27.86 1.34 37.28
N LYS A 335 -28.02 0.12 36.75
CA LYS A 335 -29.15 -0.79 37.01
C LYS A 335 -28.87 -2.17 36.37
N ASP A 336 -28.74 -3.18 37.23
CA ASP A 336 -29.07 -4.61 37.05
C ASP A 336 -28.66 -5.29 35.73
N THR A 337 -27.67 -6.18 35.66
CA THR A 337 -27.64 -7.62 36.06
C THR A 337 -26.56 -8.35 35.19
N PRO A 338 -26.39 -9.70 35.20
CA PRO A 338 -25.42 -10.46 35.99
C PRO A 338 -24.34 -11.20 35.16
N ASN A 339 -23.38 -11.79 35.87
CA ASN A 339 -22.26 -12.61 35.41
C ASN A 339 -22.54 -13.55 34.21
N ALA A 340 -21.68 -13.47 33.20
CA ALA A 340 -21.36 -14.57 32.29
C ALA A 340 -19.84 -14.85 32.33
N SER A 341 -19.50 -16.03 32.83
CA SER A 341 -18.16 -16.58 33.01
C SER A 341 -17.61 -17.18 31.71
N GLY A 342 -16.36 -16.87 31.36
CA GLY A 342 -15.64 -17.58 30.31
C GLY A 342 -14.35 -16.91 29.80
N GLU A 343 -13.49 -16.38 30.68
CA GLU A 343 -12.14 -15.93 30.29
C GLU A 343 -11.08 -16.81 30.97
N THR A 344 -10.20 -17.43 30.16
CA THR A 344 -9.03 -18.17 30.65
C THR A 344 -8.00 -17.21 31.25
N SER A 345 -7.49 -17.57 32.43
CA SER A 345 -6.65 -16.75 33.31
C SER A 345 -5.23 -16.42 32.80
N SER A 346 -4.87 -16.79 31.55
CA SER A 346 -3.49 -16.69 31.02
C SER A 346 -3.21 -15.42 30.21
N GLU A 347 -4.20 -14.58 29.91
CA GLU A 347 -4.06 -13.41 29.01
C GLU A 347 -4.31 -12.06 29.71
N ARG A 348 -3.94 -11.96 30.99
CA ARG A 348 -4.06 -10.71 31.77
C ARG A 348 -2.77 -9.89 31.66
N LEU A 349 -2.84 -8.75 30.98
CA LEU A 349 -1.77 -7.75 30.99
C LEU A 349 -1.74 -6.95 32.30
N ASN A 350 -0.54 -6.56 32.73
CA ASN A 350 -0.34 -5.68 33.88
C ASN A 350 -0.89 -4.27 33.62
N PRO A 351 -1.71 -3.68 34.52
CA PRO A 351 -2.32 -2.35 34.32
C PRO A 351 -1.32 -1.22 34.12
N GLY A 352 -0.13 -1.31 34.71
CA GLY A 352 0.92 -0.28 34.61
C GLY A 352 1.50 -0.11 33.20
N MET A 353 1.24 -1.06 32.30
CA MET A 353 1.77 -1.07 30.93
C MET A 353 0.80 -0.50 29.89
N LEU A 354 -0.48 -0.38 30.25
CA LEU A 354 -1.51 0.29 29.46
C LEU A 354 -1.39 1.82 29.49
N LYS A 355 -0.31 2.37 30.06
CA LYS A 355 -0.01 3.81 30.08
C LYS A 355 0.43 4.37 28.71
N ASN A 356 0.75 3.50 27.75
CA ASN A 356 1.03 3.88 26.37
C ASN A 356 -0.20 3.55 25.51
N ASP A 357 -0.85 4.60 25.00
CA ASP A 357 -2.10 4.50 24.23
C ASP A 357 -1.93 3.60 22.97
N ILE A 358 -0.74 3.57 22.37
CA ILE A 358 -0.42 2.73 21.22
C ILE A 358 -0.37 1.25 21.61
N MET A 359 0.28 0.90 22.72
CA MET A 359 0.35 -0.49 23.20
C MET A 359 -1.03 -1.03 23.62
N HIS A 360 -1.87 -0.15 24.16
CA HIS A 360 -3.26 -0.49 24.49
C HIS A 360 -4.06 -0.79 23.22
N ALA A 361 -3.94 0.04 22.18
CA ALA A 361 -4.63 -0.14 20.92
C ALA A 361 -4.24 -1.46 20.22
N ILE A 362 -2.93 -1.75 20.12
CA ILE A 362 -2.44 -3.02 19.54
C ILE A 362 -2.99 -4.22 20.34
N TRP A 363 -3.04 -4.12 21.67
CA TRP A 363 -3.63 -5.17 22.50
C TRP A 363 -5.14 -5.36 22.27
N LEU A 364 -5.90 -4.29 22.05
CA LEU A 364 -7.33 -4.38 21.72
C LEU A 364 -7.55 -5.01 20.34
N SER A 365 -6.79 -4.63 19.33
CA SER A 365 -6.82 -5.27 18.00
C SER A 365 -6.47 -6.75 18.10
N TYR A 366 -5.43 -7.06 18.88
CA TYR A 366 -5.04 -8.44 19.18
C TYR A 366 -6.17 -9.23 19.85
N LYS A 367 -6.91 -8.62 20.78
CA LYS A 367 -8.05 -9.25 21.45
C LYS A 367 -9.21 -9.57 20.50
N GLN A 368 -9.42 -8.77 19.47
CA GLN A 368 -10.50 -8.97 18.50
C GLN A 368 -10.21 -10.07 17.48
N LEU A 369 -8.93 -10.41 17.26
CA LEU A 369 -8.56 -11.51 16.38
C LEU A 369 -9.23 -12.82 16.80
N ASN A 370 -9.59 -13.62 15.79
CA ASN A 370 -10.09 -14.96 16.04
C ASN A 370 -8.99 -15.83 16.73
N PRO A 371 -9.37 -16.90 17.45
CA PRO A 371 -8.41 -17.71 18.19
C PRO A 371 -7.33 -18.38 17.34
N ASP A 372 -7.61 -18.66 16.06
CA ASP A 372 -6.72 -19.37 15.16
C ASP A 372 -5.63 -18.43 14.61
N ILE A 373 -6.02 -17.22 14.19
CA ILE A 373 -5.12 -16.12 13.80
C ILE A 373 -4.26 -15.67 14.98
N LYS A 374 -4.81 -15.63 16.21
CA LYS A 374 -4.00 -15.36 17.41
C LYS A 374 -2.84 -16.35 17.55
N ARG A 375 -3.01 -17.63 17.20
CA ARG A 375 -1.91 -18.61 17.24
C ARG A 375 -0.88 -18.32 16.16
N CYS A 376 -1.31 -17.97 14.95
CA CYS A 376 -0.42 -17.55 13.85
C CYS A 376 0.45 -16.36 14.27
N VAL A 377 -0.15 -15.33 14.86
CA VAL A 377 0.58 -14.13 15.33
C VAL A 377 1.52 -14.44 16.49
N LYS A 378 1.09 -15.24 17.48
CA LYS A 378 1.99 -15.67 18.57
C LYS A 378 3.21 -16.41 18.02
N TYR A 379 3.00 -17.25 17.00
CA TYR A 379 4.08 -17.99 16.34
C TYR A 379 5.08 -17.09 15.62
N CYS A 380 4.63 -15.99 15.03
CA CYS A 380 5.52 -14.98 14.43
C CYS A 380 6.56 -14.42 15.42
N ASN A 381 6.33 -14.51 16.74
CA ASN A 381 7.28 -14.00 17.74
C ASN A 381 8.61 -14.76 17.83
N ILE A 382 8.72 -15.96 17.22
CA ILE A 382 9.99 -16.69 17.16
C ILE A 382 10.99 -16.03 16.22
N PHE A 383 10.52 -15.25 15.24
CA PHE A 383 11.41 -14.62 14.27
C PHE A 383 12.04 -13.35 14.86
N PRO A 384 13.29 -13.02 14.48
CA PRO A 384 13.94 -11.79 14.91
C PRO A 384 13.17 -10.54 14.45
N LYS A 385 13.26 -9.47 15.24
CA LYS A 385 12.68 -8.18 14.86
C LYS A 385 13.24 -7.72 13.52
N ARG A 386 12.36 -7.17 12.66
CA ARG A 386 12.70 -6.67 11.31
C ARG A 386 13.24 -7.73 10.34
N SER A 387 13.04 -9.02 10.63
CA SER A 387 13.36 -10.07 9.67
C SER A 387 12.38 -10.06 8.51
N LYS A 388 12.90 -10.12 7.27
CA LYS A 388 12.08 -10.32 6.07
C LYS A 388 11.74 -11.79 5.96
N LEU A 389 10.46 -12.12 6.09
CA LEU A 389 9.96 -13.49 5.99
C LEU A 389 9.32 -13.69 4.62
N ASN A 390 9.60 -14.82 3.97
CA ASN A 390 8.87 -15.18 2.76
C ASN A 390 7.43 -15.56 3.15
N LYS A 391 6.45 -15.02 2.41
CA LYS A 391 5.03 -15.24 2.73
C LYS A 391 4.64 -16.71 2.66
N ASP A 392 4.99 -17.38 1.56
CA ASP A 392 4.59 -18.77 1.30
C ASP A 392 5.19 -19.71 2.36
N GLU A 393 6.43 -19.47 2.78
CA GLU A 393 7.05 -20.17 3.90
C GLU A 393 6.29 -19.98 5.22
N LEU A 394 5.85 -18.75 5.51
CA LEU A 394 5.09 -18.46 6.72
C LEU A 394 3.73 -19.17 6.71
N VAL A 395 3.06 -19.18 5.55
CA VAL A 395 1.81 -19.92 5.33
C VAL A 395 2.01 -21.42 5.56
N HIS A 396 3.04 -22.02 4.94
CA HIS A 396 3.35 -23.43 5.16
C HIS A 396 3.68 -23.75 6.62
N LEU A 397 4.37 -22.86 7.32
CA LEU A 397 4.64 -23.03 8.75
C LEU A 397 3.34 -23.03 9.57
N TRP A 398 2.36 -22.18 9.25
CA TRP A 398 1.08 -22.19 9.95
C TRP A 398 0.25 -23.44 9.66
N ILE A 399 0.26 -23.92 8.41
CA ILE A 399 -0.41 -25.16 7.99
C ILE A 399 0.20 -26.37 8.72
N THR A 400 1.54 -26.49 8.67
CA THR A 400 2.27 -27.63 9.26
C THR A 400 2.19 -27.65 10.80
N GLN A 401 2.01 -26.49 11.43
CA GLN A 401 1.72 -26.42 12.86
C GLN A 401 0.25 -26.73 13.19
N GLY A 402 -0.63 -26.82 12.20
CA GLY A 402 -2.07 -27.06 12.38
C GLY A 402 -2.79 -25.86 12.98
N PHE A 403 -2.34 -24.63 12.67
CA PHE A 403 -3.01 -23.42 13.12
C PHE A 403 -4.19 -23.04 12.23
N ILE A 404 -4.18 -23.49 10.98
CA ILE A 404 -5.24 -23.24 10.01
C ILE A 404 -6.38 -24.24 10.21
N LYS A 405 -7.61 -23.73 10.24
CA LYS A 405 -8.83 -24.54 10.30
C LYS A 405 -9.73 -24.21 9.13
N THR A 406 -10.08 -25.23 8.36
CA THR A 406 -11.06 -25.12 7.28
C THR A 406 -12.46 -25.38 7.82
N SER A 407 -13.44 -24.65 7.30
CA SER A 407 -14.86 -24.77 7.67
C SER A 407 -15.55 -25.92 6.93
N CYS A 408 -15.00 -26.33 5.78
CA CYS A 408 -15.43 -27.49 5.02
C CYS A 408 -14.24 -28.24 4.39
N VAL A 409 -14.46 -29.50 3.99
CA VAL A 409 -13.41 -30.40 3.49
C VAL A 409 -12.85 -29.98 2.12
N THR A 410 -13.56 -29.09 1.39
CA THR A 410 -13.19 -28.64 0.05
C THR A 410 -12.44 -27.30 0.02
N GLU A 411 -12.27 -26.64 1.17
CA GLU A 411 -11.48 -25.41 1.28
C GLU A 411 -9.98 -25.71 1.23
N ASP A 412 -9.26 -24.96 0.41
CA ASP A 412 -7.81 -25.02 0.37
C ASP A 412 -7.24 -24.38 1.64
N MET A 413 -6.35 -25.10 2.34
CA MET A 413 -5.71 -24.58 3.56
C MET A 413 -4.79 -23.39 3.25
N GLU A 414 -4.21 -23.32 2.05
CA GLU A 414 -3.38 -22.20 1.61
C GLU A 414 -4.23 -20.94 1.42
N ASP A 415 -5.42 -21.06 0.83
CA ASP A 415 -6.35 -19.93 0.66
C ASP A 415 -6.85 -19.40 2.01
N VAL A 416 -7.16 -20.29 2.96
CA VAL A 416 -7.57 -19.89 4.32
C VAL A 416 -6.41 -19.21 5.05
N ALA A 417 -5.19 -19.75 4.93
CA ALA A 417 -4.00 -19.15 5.50
C ALA A 417 -3.68 -17.78 4.89
N GLU A 418 -3.86 -17.61 3.59
CA GLU A 418 -3.72 -16.33 2.90
C GLU A 418 -4.75 -15.33 3.43
N GLY A 419 -6.00 -15.77 3.65
CA GLY A 419 -7.03 -14.94 4.32
C GLY A 419 -6.57 -14.45 5.70
N TYR A 420 -5.89 -15.31 6.47
CA TYR A 420 -5.32 -14.92 7.77
C TYR A 420 -4.17 -13.90 7.60
N VAL A 421 -3.32 -14.06 6.58
CA VAL A 421 -2.30 -13.06 6.24
C VAL A 421 -2.96 -11.72 5.93
N GLN A 422 -4.00 -11.70 5.10
CA GLN A 422 -4.71 -10.47 4.70
C GLN A 422 -5.39 -9.79 5.89
N GLU A 423 -5.99 -10.54 6.81
CA GLU A 423 -6.55 -9.98 8.04
C GLU A 423 -5.47 -9.34 8.92
N LEU A 424 -4.30 -9.98 9.01
CA LEU A 424 -3.15 -9.45 9.76
C LEU A 424 -2.51 -8.23 9.08
N VAL A 425 -2.47 -8.19 7.76
CA VAL A 425 -2.06 -7.00 7.00
C VAL A 425 -3.06 -5.87 7.22
N SER A 426 -4.37 -6.16 7.17
CA SER A 426 -5.45 -5.20 7.42
C SER A 426 -5.41 -4.64 8.85
N CYS A 427 -5.05 -5.47 9.83
CA CYS A 427 -4.82 -5.06 11.22
C CYS A 427 -3.48 -4.35 11.43
N SER A 428 -2.68 -4.15 10.36
CA SER A 428 -1.32 -3.64 10.43
C SER A 428 -0.44 -4.40 11.43
N PHE A 429 -0.58 -5.73 11.49
CA PHE A 429 0.29 -6.62 12.27
C PHE A 429 1.44 -7.17 11.42
N LEU A 430 1.21 -7.27 10.11
CA LEU A 430 2.18 -7.68 9.10
C LEU A 430 2.31 -6.58 8.04
N GLN A 431 3.54 -6.21 7.70
CA GLN A 431 3.84 -5.24 6.64
C GLN A 431 4.28 -5.99 5.38
N PRO A 432 3.49 -5.98 4.30
CA PRO A 432 3.90 -6.58 3.04
C PRO A 432 4.97 -5.73 2.34
N GLU A 433 5.96 -6.39 1.75
CA GLU A 433 6.86 -5.80 0.75
C GLU A 433 6.43 -6.31 -0.64
N GLU A 434 5.86 -5.43 -1.47
CA GLU A 434 5.34 -5.79 -2.78
C GLU A 434 6.40 -5.74 -3.89
N ASP A 435 6.35 -6.76 -4.75
CA ASP A 435 6.96 -6.84 -6.07
C ASP A 435 5.79 -7.03 -7.07
N ASP A 436 5.94 -6.58 -8.33
CA ASP A 436 4.88 -6.19 -9.31
C ASP A 436 3.56 -7.00 -9.43
N TYR A 437 3.40 -8.19 -8.82
CA TYR A 437 2.17 -9.00 -8.91
C TYR A 437 1.77 -9.81 -7.64
N SER A 438 2.51 -9.78 -6.52
CA SER A 438 2.13 -10.52 -5.29
C SER A 438 2.93 -10.11 -4.03
N ILE A 439 2.35 -10.26 -2.83
CA ILE A 439 3.08 -10.12 -1.56
C ILE A 439 4.11 -11.25 -1.45
N LYS A 440 5.38 -10.93 -1.65
CA LYS A 440 6.46 -11.93 -1.64
C LYS A 440 7.15 -12.04 -0.28
N TYR A 441 7.25 -10.92 0.43
CA TYR A 441 7.88 -10.84 1.73
C TYR A 441 7.02 -10.06 2.72
N ILE A 442 7.16 -10.40 3.99
CA ILE A 442 6.43 -9.79 5.10
C ILE A 442 7.40 -9.45 6.22
N THR A 443 7.22 -8.28 6.82
CA THR A 443 7.92 -7.84 8.03
C THR A 443 6.94 -7.72 9.20
N ILE A 444 7.32 -8.21 10.37
CA ILE A 444 6.56 -8.07 11.61
C ILE A 444 6.94 -6.74 12.28
N LEU A 445 5.96 -5.95 12.70
CA LEU A 445 6.20 -4.65 13.35
C LEU A 445 6.86 -4.80 14.73
N ASP A 446 7.83 -3.92 15.02
CA ASP A 446 8.58 -3.93 16.29
C ASP A 446 7.67 -3.79 17.53
N LEU A 447 6.61 -2.97 17.43
CA LEU A 447 5.64 -2.76 18.51
C LEU A 447 4.76 -4.00 18.76
N LEU A 448 4.49 -4.79 17.72
CA LEU A 448 3.79 -6.06 17.87
C LEU A 448 4.68 -7.07 18.59
N HIS A 449 5.98 -7.14 18.27
CA HIS A 449 6.92 -7.95 19.03
C HIS A 449 6.97 -7.56 20.51
N ASP A 450 6.98 -6.26 20.84
CA ASP A 450 6.98 -5.82 22.24
C ASP A 450 5.71 -6.18 23.01
N LEU A 451 4.58 -6.31 22.29
CA LEU A 451 3.33 -6.82 22.85
C LEU A 451 3.40 -8.35 23.01
N LEU A 452 3.84 -9.05 21.97
CA LEU A 452 3.93 -10.50 21.94
C LEU A 452 4.92 -11.02 22.97
N ASP A 453 6.07 -10.40 23.16
CA ASP A 453 7.05 -10.77 24.21
C ASP A 453 6.45 -10.75 25.64
N LYS A 454 5.27 -10.13 25.82
CA LYS A 454 4.57 -10.01 27.11
C LYS A 454 3.29 -10.84 27.20
N ILE A 455 2.67 -11.15 26.06
CA ILE A 455 1.50 -12.04 25.96
C ILE A 455 1.94 -13.49 25.81
N VAL A 456 2.96 -13.70 25.01
CA VAL A 456 3.55 -14.98 24.68
C VAL A 456 4.42 -15.39 25.87
N GLY A 457 4.08 -16.52 26.47
CA GLY A 457 4.86 -17.09 27.56
C GLY A 457 6.20 -17.64 27.09
N ARG A 458 6.82 -18.48 27.90
CA ARG A 458 8.11 -19.13 27.61
C ARG A 458 8.06 -20.16 26.47
N ASP A 459 6.89 -20.38 25.88
CA ASP A 459 6.65 -21.32 24.78
C ASP A 459 7.39 -20.96 23.48
N TYR A 460 7.75 -19.68 23.28
CA TYR A 460 8.37 -19.17 22.06
C TYR A 460 9.66 -18.44 22.42
N PHE A 461 10.79 -18.83 21.83
CA PHE A 461 12.10 -18.28 22.16
C PHE A 461 12.96 -18.10 20.91
N ARG A 462 13.81 -17.08 20.92
CA ARG A 462 14.71 -16.75 19.82
C ARG A 462 16.11 -16.45 20.32
N ILE A 463 17.11 -16.96 19.61
CA ILE A 463 18.53 -16.76 19.90
C ILE A 463 19.11 -15.89 18.78
N GLU A 464 19.25 -14.60 19.06
CA GLU A 464 19.84 -13.60 18.16
C GLU A 464 21.33 -13.45 18.49
N ASN A 465 22.19 -14.09 17.69
CA ASN A 465 23.64 -14.02 17.90
C ASN A 465 24.18 -12.72 17.27
N ALA A 466 24.39 -11.68 18.09
CA ALA A 466 24.99 -10.43 17.66
C ALA A 466 26.36 -10.69 16.99
N ARG A 467 26.54 -10.16 15.77
CA ARG A 467 27.74 -10.26 14.92
C ARG A 467 29.02 -10.55 15.73
N SER A 468 29.43 -11.82 15.76
CA SER A 468 30.63 -12.27 16.44
C SER A 468 31.87 -11.92 15.64
N GLN A 469 32.28 -10.65 15.66
CA GLN A 469 33.66 -10.28 15.28
C GLN A 469 34.72 -10.77 16.29
N ARG A 470 34.32 -11.45 17.39
CA ARG A 470 35.24 -11.91 18.46
C ARG A 470 34.84 -13.20 19.21
N GLY A 471 34.28 -14.22 18.55
CA GLY A 471 34.18 -15.57 19.13
C GLY A 471 33.49 -15.69 20.52
N ILE A 472 32.52 -14.82 20.82
CA ILE A 472 31.75 -14.91 22.07
C ILE A 472 30.57 -15.84 21.83
N VAL A 473 30.65 -17.05 22.39
CA VAL A 473 29.55 -18.04 22.43
C VAL A 473 28.35 -17.46 23.18
N TRP A 474 27.13 -17.69 22.71
CA TRP A 474 25.92 -17.26 23.42
C TRP A 474 25.82 -17.97 24.78
N LYS A 475 25.74 -17.19 25.86
CA LYS A 475 25.75 -17.70 27.25
C LYS A 475 24.39 -17.65 27.95
N GLY A 476 23.33 -17.20 27.29
CA GLY A 476 21.98 -17.17 27.88
C GLY A 476 21.44 -18.57 28.17
N ASP A 477 20.33 -18.69 28.90
CA ASP A 477 19.66 -19.97 29.12
C ASP A 477 18.37 -20.05 28.31
N VAL A 478 18.10 -21.25 27.77
CA VAL A 478 16.88 -21.53 27.02
C VAL A 478 15.82 -22.09 28.00
N PRO A 479 14.59 -21.57 28.01
CA PRO A 479 13.52 -22.12 28.86
C PRO A 479 13.29 -23.61 28.56
N ARG A 480 13.19 -24.45 29.60
CA ARG A 480 13.01 -25.91 29.44
C ARG A 480 11.65 -26.28 28.83
N ASP A 481 10.67 -25.42 29.00
CA ASP A 481 9.29 -25.54 28.54
C ASP A 481 9.07 -24.96 27.13
N VAL A 482 10.11 -24.42 26.48
CA VAL A 482 10.00 -23.86 25.13
C VAL A 482 9.50 -24.90 24.13
N ARG A 483 8.54 -24.50 23.29
CA ARG A 483 7.96 -25.34 22.24
C ARG A 483 8.42 -24.93 20.86
N HIS A 484 8.73 -23.65 20.67
CA HIS A 484 9.15 -23.11 19.38
C HIS A 484 10.43 -22.28 19.54
N LEU A 485 11.50 -22.72 18.89
CA LEU A 485 12.83 -22.13 19.01
C LEU A 485 13.37 -21.72 17.64
N PHE A 486 13.81 -20.46 17.56
CA PHE A 486 14.56 -19.92 16.43
C PHE A 486 16.01 -19.65 16.83
N VAL A 487 16.95 -20.06 15.99
CA VAL A 487 18.39 -19.85 16.19
C VAL A 487 18.94 -19.12 14.97
N GLN A 488 19.39 -17.88 15.18
CA GLN A 488 19.84 -17.05 14.07
C GLN A 488 21.13 -17.59 13.44
N ASN A 489 22.14 -17.94 14.23
CA ASN A 489 23.41 -18.48 13.73
C ASN A 489 23.66 -19.90 14.29
N TYR A 490 24.01 -20.85 13.41
CA TYR A 490 24.32 -22.23 13.80
C TYR A 490 25.51 -22.30 14.77
N ASP A 491 25.32 -23.05 15.86
CA ASP A 491 26.35 -23.34 16.87
C ASP A 491 26.11 -24.77 17.37
N GLY A 492 26.97 -25.70 16.95
CA GLY A 492 26.86 -27.12 17.30
C GLY A 492 27.00 -27.39 18.81
N GLU A 493 27.78 -26.58 19.53
CA GLU A 493 27.95 -26.72 20.97
C GLU A 493 26.69 -26.26 21.71
N LEU A 494 26.11 -25.14 21.30
CA LEU A 494 24.83 -24.65 21.80
C LEU A 494 23.72 -25.68 21.59
N ILE A 495 23.63 -26.23 20.38
CA ILE A 495 22.62 -27.24 20.05
C ILE A 495 22.79 -28.45 20.97
N THR A 496 24.00 -29.02 20.99
CA THR A 496 24.28 -30.27 21.72
C THR A 496 24.10 -30.12 23.23
N LYS A 497 24.51 -29.00 23.81
CA LYS A 497 24.48 -28.80 25.28
C LYS A 497 23.17 -28.25 25.81
N LYS A 498 22.48 -27.38 25.05
CA LYS A 498 21.30 -26.65 25.55
C LYS A 498 20.00 -27.01 24.85
N ILE A 499 20.03 -27.31 23.55
CA ILE A 499 18.80 -27.54 22.76
C ILE A 499 18.35 -29.00 22.82
N LEU A 500 19.28 -29.97 22.79
CA LEU A 500 18.92 -31.40 22.85
C LEU A 500 18.23 -31.82 24.16
N ALA A 501 18.32 -31.01 25.22
CA ALA A 501 17.65 -31.24 26.49
C ALA A 501 16.17 -30.77 26.52
N LEU A 502 15.66 -30.22 25.42
CA LEU A 502 14.33 -29.62 25.33
C LEU A 502 13.27 -30.63 24.86
N GLU A 503 12.80 -31.48 25.76
CA GLU A 503 11.89 -32.60 25.45
C GLU A 503 10.55 -32.17 24.81
N ASN A 504 10.11 -30.93 25.05
CA ASN A 504 8.83 -30.40 24.56
C ASN A 504 8.96 -29.62 23.24
N LEU A 505 10.15 -29.59 22.63
CA LEU A 505 10.41 -28.79 21.44
C LEU A 505 9.66 -29.36 20.22
N ARG A 506 8.84 -28.53 19.60
CA ARG A 506 8.04 -28.85 18.41
C ARG A 506 8.55 -28.17 17.15
N THR A 507 9.19 -27.01 17.28
CA THR A 507 9.79 -26.27 16.17
C THR A 507 11.24 -25.93 16.49
N LEU A 508 12.14 -26.29 15.57
CA LEU A 508 13.51 -25.81 15.55
C LEU A 508 13.82 -25.22 14.18
N ILE A 509 14.06 -23.91 14.13
CA ILE A 509 14.48 -23.18 12.92
C ILE A 509 15.89 -22.64 13.13
N ILE A 510 16.81 -22.95 12.24
CA ILE A 510 18.21 -22.51 12.24
C ILE A 510 18.45 -21.73 10.93
N TYR A 511 18.74 -20.43 11.01
CA TYR A 511 18.61 -19.55 9.83
C TYR A 511 19.91 -19.22 9.08
N VAL A 512 21.02 -18.97 9.79
CA VAL A 512 22.31 -18.60 9.21
C VAL A 512 23.36 -19.63 9.62
N VAL A 513 24.03 -20.20 8.64
CA VAL A 513 25.23 -21.01 8.83
C VAL A 513 26.40 -20.22 8.25
N GLU A 514 27.40 -19.88 9.07
CA GLU A 514 28.57 -19.12 8.62
C GLU A 514 29.44 -19.94 7.65
N LYS A 515 30.17 -19.25 6.77
CA LYS A 515 30.98 -19.86 5.69
C LYS A 515 31.97 -20.93 6.18
N ASP A 516 32.49 -20.77 7.39
CA ASP A 516 33.56 -21.61 7.97
C ASP A 516 33.05 -22.58 9.06
N THR A 517 31.74 -22.63 9.32
CA THR A 517 31.13 -23.50 10.35
C THR A 517 30.13 -24.45 9.70
N PRO A 518 30.58 -25.60 9.15
CA PRO A 518 29.67 -26.53 8.48
C PRO A 518 28.66 -27.12 9.49
N VAL A 519 27.42 -27.34 9.03
CA VAL A 519 26.47 -28.15 9.79
C VAL A 519 27.01 -29.57 9.85
N GLU A 520 27.21 -30.08 11.06
CA GLU A 520 27.75 -31.42 11.27
C GLU A 520 26.61 -32.43 11.18
N GLU A 521 26.77 -33.46 10.34
CA GLU A 521 25.77 -34.55 10.22
C GLU A 521 25.46 -35.18 11.59
N LYS A 522 26.48 -35.30 12.46
CA LYS A 522 26.34 -35.78 13.85
C LYS A 522 25.43 -34.91 14.72
N VAL A 523 25.41 -33.60 14.50
CA VAL A 523 24.55 -32.69 15.26
C VAL A 523 23.10 -32.86 14.82
N ILE A 524 22.85 -33.00 13.52
CA ILE A 524 21.51 -33.32 13.00
C ILE A 524 21.06 -34.71 13.46
N GLU A 525 21.95 -35.70 13.43
CA GLU A 525 21.67 -37.04 13.96
C GLU A 525 21.29 -37.00 15.45
N SER A 526 22.00 -36.18 16.23
CA SER A 526 21.71 -35.98 17.65
C SER A 526 20.37 -35.27 17.87
N ILE A 527 20.01 -34.29 17.02
CA ILE A 527 18.68 -33.66 17.02
C ILE A 527 17.60 -34.70 16.78
N CYS A 528 17.72 -35.52 15.73
CA CYS A 528 16.75 -36.55 15.39
C CYS A 528 16.53 -37.56 16.54
N ASN A 529 17.62 -37.94 17.21
CA ASN A 529 17.57 -38.91 18.30
C ASN A 529 17.01 -38.32 19.61
N SER A 530 17.25 -37.03 19.88
CA SER A 530 16.96 -36.44 21.19
C SER A 530 15.64 -35.66 21.23
N LEU A 531 15.08 -35.27 20.08
CA LEU A 531 13.92 -34.39 20.00
C LEU A 531 12.74 -35.03 19.22
N PRO A 532 12.19 -36.15 19.70
CA PRO A 532 11.18 -36.93 18.96
C PRO A 532 9.83 -36.20 18.75
N GLN A 533 9.58 -35.12 19.49
CA GLN A 533 8.36 -34.30 19.40
C GLN A 533 8.44 -33.20 18.33
N LEU A 534 9.56 -33.10 17.60
CA LEU A 534 9.71 -32.12 16.53
C LEU A 534 8.69 -32.36 15.42
N ARG A 535 7.98 -31.29 15.08
CA ARG A 535 7.08 -31.17 13.94
C ARG A 535 7.69 -30.37 12.81
N VAL A 536 8.54 -29.40 13.14
CA VAL A 536 9.25 -28.57 12.16
C VAL A 536 10.74 -28.61 12.47
N LEU A 537 11.53 -29.02 11.48
CA LEU A 537 12.98 -28.89 11.46
C LEU A 537 13.38 -28.16 10.19
N ALA A 538 13.81 -26.91 10.33
CA ALA A 538 14.24 -26.08 9.21
C ALA A 538 15.67 -25.57 9.43
N VAL A 539 16.55 -25.83 8.48
CA VAL A 539 17.94 -25.37 8.46
C VAL A 539 18.16 -24.60 7.16
N SER A 540 18.40 -23.30 7.27
CA SER A 540 18.63 -22.41 6.14
C SER A 540 20.08 -21.94 6.12
N PHE A 541 20.61 -21.75 4.91
CA PHE A 541 21.96 -21.24 4.65
C PHE A 541 21.83 -19.84 4.01
N SER A 542 22.62 -18.84 4.43
CA SER A 542 22.41 -17.42 4.11
C SER A 542 22.30 -17.08 2.61
N ARG A 543 21.39 -16.16 2.26
CA ARG A 543 21.25 -15.52 0.92
C ARG A 543 22.16 -14.32 0.71
N GLU A 544 22.65 -13.68 1.78
CA GLU A 544 23.40 -12.43 1.68
C GLU A 544 24.89 -12.64 1.97
N HIS A 545 25.69 -12.46 0.91
CA HIS A 545 27.13 -12.24 0.92
C HIS A 545 28.01 -13.33 1.57
N LEU A 546 28.08 -14.51 0.93
CA LEU A 546 29.31 -15.26 0.60
C LEU A 546 28.94 -16.74 0.38
N PRO A 547 29.33 -17.37 -0.74
CA PRO A 547 29.03 -18.78 -0.96
C PRO A 547 29.71 -19.63 0.10
N ILE A 548 28.92 -20.44 0.82
CA ILE A 548 29.42 -21.51 1.69
C ILE A 548 30.11 -22.53 0.77
N THR A 549 31.38 -22.77 1.02
CA THR A 549 32.24 -23.58 0.13
C THR A 549 32.31 -25.05 0.52
N ARG A 550 31.78 -25.47 1.69
CA ARG A 550 31.78 -26.86 2.18
C ARG A 550 30.65 -27.12 3.20
N PRO A 551 30.13 -28.36 3.32
CA PRO A 551 30.41 -29.49 2.44
C PRO A 551 29.59 -29.41 1.14
N ASN A 552 30.13 -29.96 0.04
CA ASN A 552 29.42 -29.99 -1.25
C ASN A 552 28.27 -31.01 -1.25
N LYS A 553 28.27 -31.94 -0.29
CA LYS A 553 27.24 -32.94 -0.07
C LYS A 553 26.91 -32.97 1.42
N PHE A 554 25.63 -33.04 1.75
CA PHE A 554 25.15 -33.17 3.12
C PHE A 554 24.14 -34.30 3.17
N SER A 555 24.41 -35.33 3.96
CA SER A 555 23.53 -36.49 4.08
C SER A 555 22.63 -36.29 5.29
N ILE A 556 21.32 -36.32 5.07
CA ILE A 556 20.38 -36.38 6.18
C ILE A 556 20.50 -37.78 6.81
N PRO A 557 20.66 -37.89 8.14
CA PRO A 557 20.87 -39.17 8.79
C PRO A 557 19.61 -40.06 8.74
N GLU A 558 19.80 -41.38 8.69
CA GLU A 558 18.70 -42.37 8.75
C GLU A 558 17.90 -42.24 10.06
N SER A 559 18.47 -41.66 11.12
CA SER A 559 17.75 -41.37 12.36
C SER A 559 16.61 -40.36 12.20
N ILE A 560 16.44 -39.72 11.03
CA ILE A 560 15.29 -38.86 10.74
C ILE A 560 13.94 -39.59 10.96
N SER A 561 13.88 -40.92 10.79
CA SER A 561 12.67 -41.72 11.06
C SER A 561 12.23 -41.69 12.53
N GLN A 562 13.11 -41.29 13.45
CA GLN A 562 12.77 -41.11 14.86
C GLN A 562 11.83 -39.92 15.07
N LEU A 563 11.82 -38.94 14.17
CA LEU A 563 10.95 -37.77 14.22
C LEU A 563 9.55 -38.09 13.65
N LYS A 564 8.83 -39.01 14.31
CA LYS A 564 7.53 -39.51 13.82
C LYS A 564 6.48 -38.42 13.64
N HIS A 565 6.61 -37.29 14.34
CA HIS A 565 5.70 -36.16 14.26
C HIS A 565 6.12 -35.08 13.25
N LEU A 566 7.21 -35.29 12.50
CA LEU A 566 7.76 -34.31 11.57
C LEU A 566 6.77 -34.07 10.42
N CYS A 567 6.34 -32.81 10.29
CA CYS A 567 5.43 -32.34 9.26
C CYS A 567 6.14 -31.44 8.24
N TYR A 568 7.22 -30.77 8.63
CA TYR A 568 8.02 -29.92 7.76
C TYR A 568 9.50 -30.16 7.96
N LEU A 569 10.18 -30.50 6.86
CA LEU A 569 11.62 -30.63 6.80
C LEU A 569 12.16 -29.68 5.74
N ALA A 570 13.02 -28.74 6.15
CA ALA A 570 13.67 -27.82 5.24
C ALA A 570 15.19 -27.82 5.43
N PHE A 571 15.92 -27.97 4.32
CA PHE A 571 17.37 -27.81 4.25
C PHE A 571 17.72 -26.96 3.03
N ARG A 572 17.68 -25.64 3.18
CA ARG A 572 17.77 -24.69 2.06
C ARG A 572 19.20 -24.29 1.76
N THR A 573 19.81 -24.93 0.76
CA THR A 573 21.20 -24.69 0.38
C THR A 573 21.32 -23.99 -0.98
N PHE A 574 22.44 -23.29 -1.23
CA PHE A 574 22.70 -22.63 -2.52
C PHE A 574 23.69 -23.40 -3.43
N LYS A 575 24.58 -24.22 -2.84
CA LYS A 575 25.64 -24.98 -3.54
C LYS A 575 25.92 -26.38 -2.97
N CYS A 576 25.10 -26.87 -2.02
CA CYS A 576 25.30 -28.16 -1.36
C CYS A 576 24.22 -29.15 -1.81
N THR A 577 24.63 -30.33 -2.29
CA THR A 577 23.69 -31.40 -2.61
C THR A 577 23.22 -32.07 -1.32
N VAL A 578 21.93 -32.01 -1.04
CA VAL A 578 21.32 -32.73 0.08
C VAL A 578 20.98 -34.15 -0.37
N ILE A 579 21.47 -35.15 0.36
CA ILE A 579 21.17 -36.57 0.13
C ILE A 579 20.10 -36.99 1.15
N LEU A 580 18.99 -37.52 0.64
CA LEU A 580 17.87 -37.97 1.45
C LEU A 580 18.03 -39.47 1.80
N PRO A 581 17.84 -39.86 3.07
CA PRO A 581 17.91 -41.25 3.50
C PRO A 581 16.65 -42.01 3.10
N SER A 582 16.76 -43.34 3.05
CA SER A 582 15.61 -44.20 2.78
C SER A 582 14.55 -44.12 3.89
N ALA A 583 14.98 -43.88 5.14
CA ALA A 583 14.14 -43.65 6.31
C ALA A 583 13.12 -42.49 6.17
N LEU A 584 13.29 -41.57 5.20
CA LEU A 584 12.30 -40.51 4.96
C LEU A 584 10.92 -41.10 4.60
N THR A 585 10.90 -42.28 3.98
CA THR A 585 9.67 -43.00 3.61
C THR A 585 8.87 -43.51 4.82
N GLU A 586 9.49 -43.56 6.01
CA GLU A 586 8.85 -43.98 7.26
C GLU A 586 8.08 -42.83 7.94
N LEU A 587 8.21 -41.59 7.45
CA LEU A 587 7.58 -40.41 8.02
C LEU A 587 6.17 -40.20 7.47
N HIS A 588 5.17 -40.73 8.17
CA HIS A 588 3.77 -40.68 7.72
C HIS A 588 3.08 -39.31 7.88
N HIS A 589 3.68 -38.37 8.61
CA HIS A 589 3.12 -37.04 8.87
C HIS A 589 3.79 -35.92 8.08
N ILE A 590 4.75 -36.24 7.20
CA ILE A 590 5.45 -35.25 6.40
C ILE A 590 4.46 -34.61 5.41
N GLN A 591 4.39 -33.28 5.43
CA GLN A 591 3.51 -32.49 4.56
C GLN A 591 4.32 -31.65 3.57
N LEU A 592 5.50 -31.17 3.99
CA LEU A 592 6.34 -30.33 3.14
C LEU A 592 7.82 -30.70 3.27
N LEU A 593 8.48 -30.78 2.11
CA LEU A 593 9.92 -30.94 1.94
C LEU A 593 10.46 -29.76 1.14
N ASP A 594 11.41 -29.02 1.71
CA ASP A 594 11.93 -27.79 1.10
C ASP A 594 13.46 -27.77 1.08
N PHE A 595 14.04 -27.97 -0.10
CA PHE A 595 15.49 -28.10 -0.31
C PHE A 595 16.10 -27.03 -1.23
N GLY A 596 15.33 -26.01 -1.64
CA GLY A 596 15.79 -24.97 -2.59
C GLY A 596 15.95 -25.45 -4.05
N HIS A 597 16.46 -24.58 -4.94
CA HIS A 597 16.39 -24.73 -6.41
C HIS A 597 17.32 -25.78 -7.07
N HIS A 598 18.11 -26.56 -6.31
CA HIS A 598 19.04 -27.56 -6.88
C HIS A 598 19.11 -28.85 -6.05
N SER A 599 18.00 -29.57 -5.90
CA SER A 599 18.01 -30.97 -5.45
C SER A 599 17.99 -31.90 -6.66
N GLN A 600 19.09 -32.61 -6.93
CA GLN A 600 19.05 -33.78 -7.82
C GLN A 600 18.61 -34.99 -6.99
N THR A 601 17.44 -35.53 -7.29
CA THR A 601 16.99 -36.83 -6.80
C THR A 601 17.81 -37.91 -7.50
N SER A 602 18.56 -38.71 -6.74
CA SER A 602 19.19 -39.95 -7.22
C SER A 602 18.45 -41.15 -6.67
#